data_AF-A0A961SF25-F1
#
_entry.id   AF-A0A961SF25-F1
#
_cell.length_a   1.000
_cell.length_b   1.000
_cell.length_c   1.000
_cell.angle_alpha   90.00
_cell.angle_beta   90.00
_cell.angle_gamma   90.00
#
_symmetry.space_group_name_H-M   'P 1'
#
loop_
_entity.id
_entity.type
_entity.pdbx_description
1 polymer ?
#
loop_
_entity_poly.entity_id
_entity_poly.type
_entity_poly.pdbx_seq_one_letter_code
_entity_poly.pdbx_strand_id
1 'polypeptide(L)'
;MADNANIAKPRVKGEFTGYHMLAVLFLFFGTIVSVNLTLAYFANSTWTGLVVKNSYVASQSFDKNTAELKKQMELGWQAVPVYSDGVFMIELNDKDGNAVHHASVTAAIGRTTHEDEDRTLELVPGAGAMYQAPTELHPGIWEVTINAEAPGPANEPQKWYGKYRFMVK
;
A
#
# COMPACT_ATOMS: atom_id res chain seq x y z
N MET A 1 45.90 60.74 43.96
CA MET A 1 44.68 61.42 43.47
C MET A 1 44.28 60.71 42.18
N ALA A 2 43.28 59.84 42.29
CA ALA A 2 42.54 59.03 41.30
C ALA A 2 43.21 58.62 39.97
N ASP A 3 43.42 57.31 39.81
CA ASP A 3 43.59 56.59 38.54
C ASP A 3 42.20 56.33 37.94
N ASN A 4 41.88 57.05 36.86
CA ASN A 4 40.63 56.96 36.13
C ASN A 4 40.76 55.90 35.02
N ALA A 5 40.63 54.64 35.44
CA ALA A 5 40.49 53.49 34.57
C ALA A 5 39.35 53.72 33.55
N ASN A 6 39.72 53.82 32.27
CA ASN A 6 38.79 53.74 31.15
C ASN A 6 38.21 52.33 31.10
N ILE A 7 37.01 52.14 31.67
CA ILE A 7 36.27 50.89 31.60
C ILE A 7 35.75 50.75 30.17
N ALA A 8 36.47 50.01 29.33
CA ALA A 8 35.99 49.61 28.02
C ALA A 8 34.70 48.80 28.18
N LYS A 9 33.58 49.30 27.65
CA LYS A 9 32.30 48.57 27.66
C LYS A 9 32.46 47.24 26.92
N PRO A 10 32.05 46.10 27.49
CA PRO A 10 32.08 44.83 26.77
C PRO A 10 31.17 44.94 25.54
N ARG A 11 31.71 44.71 24.34
CA ARG A 11 30.90 44.49 23.14
C ARG A 11 30.19 43.16 23.35
N VAL A 12 28.91 43.22 23.71
CA VAL A 12 28.05 42.04 23.83
C VAL A 12 28.13 41.30 22.48
N LYS A 13 28.77 40.13 22.48
CA LYS A 13 28.86 39.28 21.29
C LYS A 13 27.45 38.78 20.99
N GLY A 14 26.89 39.24 19.87
CA GLY A 14 25.69 38.72 19.22
C GLY A 14 24.52 38.45 20.15
N GLU A 15 23.72 39.47 20.43
CA GLU A 15 22.43 39.25 21.10
C GLU A 15 21.54 38.36 20.23
N PHE A 16 20.95 37.32 20.81
CA PHE A 16 19.95 36.50 20.15
C PHE A 16 18.69 37.35 19.93
N THR A 17 18.64 38.06 18.81
CA THR A 17 17.54 38.93 18.44
C THR A 17 16.35 38.14 17.87
N GLY A 18 15.21 38.81 17.69
CA GLY A 18 14.05 38.24 16.99
C GLY A 18 14.37 37.73 15.58
N TYR A 19 15.39 38.26 14.91
CA TYR A 19 15.87 37.74 13.61
C TYR A 19 16.53 36.37 13.73
N HIS A 20 17.25 36.09 14.83
CA HIS A 20 17.82 34.77 15.09
C HIS A 20 16.72 33.76 15.37
N MET A 21 15.70 34.15 16.16
CA MET A 21 14.51 33.31 16.39
C MET A 21 13.77 33.02 15.07
N LEU A 22 13.58 34.03 14.23
CA LEU A 22 12.93 33.88 12.93
C LEU A 22 13.71 32.92 12.01
N ALA A 23 15.04 33.06 11.95
CA ALA A 23 15.90 32.18 11.16
C ALA A 23 15.86 30.72 11.66
N VAL A 24 15.89 30.50 12.98
CA VAL A 24 15.76 29.17 13.59
C VAL A 24 14.39 28.57 13.28
N LEU A 25 13.32 29.37 13.35
CA LEU A 25 11.96 28.92 13.06
C LEU A 25 11.82 28.49 11.60
N PHE A 26 12.34 29.27 10.66
CA PHE A 26 12.35 28.88 9.24
C PHE A 26 13.20 27.63 8.97
N LEU A 27 14.37 27.50 9.59
CA LEU A 27 15.19 26.29 9.47
C LEU A 27 14.48 25.04 9.99
N PHE A 28 13.82 25.15 11.14
CA PHE A 28 13.10 24.06 11.76
C PHE A 28 11.91 23.61 10.90
N PHE A 29 11.00 24.51 10.56
CA PHE A 29 9.84 24.19 9.75
C PHE A 29 10.22 23.83 8.30
N GLY A 30 11.22 24.51 7.74
CA GLY A 30 11.76 24.19 6.42
C GLY A 30 12.27 22.77 6.34
N THR A 31 13.03 22.32 7.33
CA THR A 31 13.51 20.93 7.40
C THR A 31 12.36 19.93 7.45
N ILE A 32 11.36 20.16 8.31
CA ILE A 32 10.18 19.28 8.42
C ILE A 32 9.43 19.22 7.09
N VAL A 33 9.17 20.37 6.46
CA VAL A 33 8.48 20.43 5.16
C VAL A 33 9.29 19.71 4.09
N SER A 34 10.60 19.93 3.98
CA SER A 34 11.46 19.25 3.01
C SER A 34 11.46 17.74 3.19
N VAL A 35 11.55 17.25 4.43
CA VAL A 35 11.46 15.80 4.72
C VAL A 35 10.09 15.28 4.34
N ASN A 36 9.00 15.94 4.76
CA ASN A 36 7.64 15.51 4.45
C ASN A 36 7.36 15.50 2.95
N LEU A 37 7.84 16.49 2.19
CA LEU A 37 7.72 16.52 0.74
C LEU A 37 8.57 15.44 0.07
N THR A 38 9.77 15.16 0.59
CA THR A 38 10.63 14.07 0.10
C THR A 38 9.97 12.72 0.32
N LEU A 39 9.40 12.49 1.51
CA LEU A 39 8.61 11.31 1.83
C LEU A 39 7.35 11.21 0.95
N ALA A 40 6.64 12.33 0.72
CA ALA A 40 5.48 12.36 -0.18
C ALA A 40 5.86 12.10 -1.65
N TYR A 41 7.02 12.58 -2.09
CA TYR A 41 7.56 12.32 -3.42
C TYR A 41 7.93 10.84 -3.59
N PHE A 42 8.63 10.25 -2.60
CA PHE A 42 8.94 8.82 -2.60
C PHE A 42 7.68 7.95 -2.44
N ALA A 43 6.70 8.37 -1.66
CA ALA A 43 5.41 7.70 -1.56
C ALA A 43 4.70 7.69 -2.92
N ASN A 44 4.68 8.82 -3.64
CA ASN A 44 4.09 8.88 -4.98
C ASN A 44 4.92 8.13 -6.04
N SER A 45 6.25 8.02 -5.90
CA SER A 45 7.09 7.30 -6.88
C SER A 45 7.10 5.79 -6.68
N THR A 46 6.59 5.28 -5.56
CA THR A 46 6.53 3.83 -5.25
C THR A 46 5.10 3.29 -5.27
N TRP A 47 4.12 4.12 -5.62
CA TRP A 47 2.70 3.76 -5.70
C TRP A 47 2.20 3.69 -7.14
N THR A 48 2.50 2.58 -7.81
CA THR A 48 1.70 2.11 -8.95
C THR A 48 0.62 1.19 -8.40
N GLY A 49 -0.50 1.75 -8.00
CA GLY A 49 -1.60 0.93 -7.51
C GLY A 49 -2.80 1.80 -7.23
N LEU A 50 -3.79 1.70 -8.08
CA LEU A 50 -4.97 2.54 -8.11
C LEU A 50 -5.84 2.18 -6.89
N VAL A 51 -5.60 2.77 -5.71
CA VAL A 51 -6.64 2.78 -4.67
C VAL A 51 -7.76 3.66 -5.19
N VAL A 52 -8.78 3.01 -5.74
CA VAL A 52 -10.04 3.63 -6.10
C VAL A 52 -10.50 4.47 -4.91
N LYS A 53 -10.67 5.77 -5.15
CA LYS A 53 -11.11 6.78 -4.19
C LYS A 53 -12.37 6.31 -3.43
N ASN A 54 -12.24 5.87 -2.18
CA ASN A 54 -13.28 6.11 -1.16
C ASN A 54 -12.85 5.83 0.30
N SER A 55 -11.77 6.47 0.77
CA SER A 55 -11.41 6.47 2.20
C SER A 55 -12.17 7.54 3.00
N TYR A 56 -13.51 7.59 2.91
CA TYR A 56 -14.31 8.55 3.71
C TYR A 56 -15.47 7.93 4.50
N VAL A 57 -15.46 6.64 4.84
CA VAL A 57 -16.48 6.08 5.76
C VAL A 57 -15.95 4.97 6.67
N ALA A 58 -14.72 5.10 7.17
CA ALA A 58 -14.18 4.16 8.17
C ALA A 58 -14.61 4.58 9.59
N SER A 59 -15.87 4.36 9.97
CA SER A 59 -16.23 4.24 11.40
C SER A 59 -17.62 3.63 11.71
N GLN A 60 -18.44 3.27 10.72
CA GLN A 60 -19.79 2.70 10.95
C GLN A 60 -19.94 1.24 10.48
N SER A 61 -18.84 0.56 10.14
CA SER A 61 -18.82 -0.67 9.33
C SER A 61 -18.62 -1.99 10.11
N PHE A 62 -18.62 -2.01 11.44
CA PHE A 62 -18.43 -3.28 12.15
C PHE A 62 -19.58 -4.29 11.89
N ASP A 63 -20.83 -3.84 11.82
CA ASP A 63 -21.97 -4.74 11.53
C ASP A 63 -22.09 -5.11 10.05
N LYS A 64 -21.69 -4.21 9.14
CA LYS A 64 -21.69 -4.46 7.69
C LYS A 64 -20.65 -5.48 7.26
N ASN A 65 -19.46 -5.43 7.85
CA ASN A 65 -18.37 -6.37 7.57
C ASN A 65 -18.80 -7.83 7.83
N THR A 66 -19.64 -8.09 8.85
CA THR A 66 -20.11 -9.46 9.15
C THR A 66 -21.12 -9.99 8.13
N ALA A 67 -21.99 -9.13 7.59
CA ALA A 67 -22.92 -9.51 6.53
C ALA A 67 -22.21 -9.69 5.19
N GLU A 68 -21.20 -8.86 4.89
CA GLU A 68 -20.34 -9.00 3.72
C GLU A 68 -19.54 -10.31 3.78
N LEU A 69 -18.98 -10.68 4.94
CA LEU A 69 -18.29 -11.98 5.14
C LEU A 69 -19.21 -13.19 4.90
N LYS A 70 -20.50 -13.11 5.25
CA LYS A 70 -21.46 -14.18 4.94
C LYS A 70 -21.80 -14.26 3.45
N LYS A 71 -22.06 -13.12 2.80
CA LYS A 71 -22.24 -13.05 1.34
C LYS A 71 -21.00 -13.59 0.60
N GLN A 72 -19.80 -13.34 1.13
CA GLN A 72 -18.53 -13.84 0.59
C GLN A 72 -18.42 -15.37 0.66
N MET A 73 -18.77 -15.98 1.80
CA MET A 73 -18.80 -17.44 1.93
C MET A 73 -19.81 -18.10 0.99
N GLU A 74 -20.86 -17.38 0.60
CA GLU A 74 -21.89 -17.85 -0.34
C GLU A 74 -21.47 -17.75 -1.83
N LEU A 75 -20.46 -16.95 -2.19
CA LEU A 75 -20.00 -16.81 -3.58
C LEU A 75 -19.33 -18.08 -4.11
N GLY A 76 -18.60 -18.80 -3.25
CA GLY A 76 -17.96 -20.08 -3.57
C GLY A 76 -16.93 -20.04 -4.69
N TRP A 77 -16.36 -18.86 -5.00
CA TRP A 77 -15.31 -18.75 -6.02
C TRP A 77 -14.04 -19.47 -5.60
N GLN A 78 -13.33 -20.00 -6.59
CA GLN A 78 -12.10 -20.75 -6.42
C GLN A 78 -11.02 -20.13 -7.29
N ALA A 79 -9.85 -19.89 -6.69
CA ALA A 79 -8.66 -19.52 -7.44
C ALA A 79 -7.59 -20.61 -7.36
N VAL A 80 -6.94 -20.89 -8.48
CA VAL A 80 -5.78 -21.80 -8.53
C VAL A 80 -4.54 -21.00 -8.93
N PRO A 81 -3.60 -20.74 -8.00
CA PRO A 81 -2.37 -20.03 -8.32
C PRO A 81 -1.37 -20.93 -9.04
N VAL A 82 -0.79 -20.40 -10.11
CA VAL A 82 0.24 -21.04 -10.93
C VAL A 82 1.35 -20.03 -11.19
N TYR A 83 2.60 -20.47 -11.16
CA TYR A 83 3.75 -19.66 -11.53
C TYR A 83 4.58 -20.38 -12.59
N SER A 84 4.82 -19.73 -13.73
CA SER A 84 5.66 -20.25 -14.81
C SER A 84 6.37 -19.11 -15.52
N ASP A 85 7.65 -19.31 -15.88
CA ASP A 85 8.41 -18.43 -16.78
C ASP A 85 8.39 -16.93 -16.40
N GLY A 86 8.44 -16.60 -15.11
CA GLY A 86 8.41 -15.20 -14.67
C GLY A 86 7.00 -14.58 -14.63
N VAL A 87 5.95 -15.37 -14.79
CA VAL A 87 4.55 -14.91 -14.79
C VAL A 87 3.78 -15.65 -13.71
N PHE A 88 3.13 -14.87 -12.83
CA PHE A 88 2.16 -15.39 -11.88
C PHE A 88 0.78 -15.34 -12.53
N MET A 89 0.07 -16.46 -12.46
CA MET A 89 -1.25 -16.67 -13.06
C MET A 89 -2.19 -17.23 -12.02
N ILE A 90 -3.47 -16.87 -12.12
CA ILE A 90 -4.54 -17.54 -11.40
C ILE A 90 -5.66 -17.87 -12.38
N GLU A 91 -6.29 -19.02 -12.18
CA GLU A 91 -7.60 -19.32 -12.77
C GLU A 91 -8.68 -18.95 -11.77
N LEU A 92 -9.60 -18.05 -12.11
CA LEU A 92 -10.67 -17.58 -11.21
C LEU A 92 -12.05 -18.04 -11.70
N ASN A 93 -12.63 -19.00 -10.99
CA ASN A 93 -13.91 -19.62 -11.37
C ASN A 93 -14.94 -19.43 -10.25
N ASP A 94 -16.22 -19.31 -10.64
CA ASP A 94 -17.32 -19.24 -9.69
C ASP A 94 -17.67 -20.62 -9.08
N LYS A 95 -18.64 -20.66 -8.17
CA LYS A 95 -19.10 -21.91 -7.54
C LYS A 95 -19.64 -22.95 -8.54
N ASP A 96 -20.09 -22.52 -9.70
CA ASP A 96 -20.67 -23.34 -10.75
C ASP A 96 -19.64 -23.69 -11.85
N GLY A 97 -18.38 -23.26 -11.68
CA GLY A 97 -17.27 -23.50 -12.60
C GLY A 97 -17.20 -22.52 -13.78
N ASN A 98 -18.00 -21.46 -13.79
CA ASN A 98 -17.92 -20.43 -14.83
C ASN A 98 -16.76 -19.47 -14.57
N ALA A 99 -16.16 -18.99 -15.65
CA ALA A 99 -15.11 -17.98 -15.59
C ALA A 99 -15.65 -16.66 -15.03
N VAL A 100 -14.99 -16.12 -14.01
CA VAL A 100 -15.32 -14.79 -13.48
C VAL A 100 -14.67 -13.74 -14.38
N HIS A 101 -15.47 -13.10 -15.23
CA HIS A 101 -15.01 -12.03 -16.11
C HIS A 101 -15.18 -10.64 -15.47
N HIS A 102 -14.38 -9.67 -15.94
CA HIS A 102 -14.42 -8.27 -15.50
C HIS A 102 -14.19 -8.07 -14.00
N ALA A 103 -13.53 -9.03 -13.33
CA ALA A 103 -13.09 -8.85 -11.97
C ALA A 103 -11.81 -8.01 -11.94
N SER A 104 -11.73 -7.08 -11.00
CA SER A 104 -10.46 -6.50 -10.57
C SER A 104 -9.81 -7.50 -9.62
N VAL A 105 -8.63 -8.01 -9.98
CA VAL A 105 -7.94 -9.03 -9.20
C VAL A 105 -6.56 -8.53 -8.78
N THR A 106 -6.28 -8.63 -7.48
CA THR A 106 -5.01 -8.25 -6.88
C THR A 106 -4.44 -9.44 -6.10
N ALA A 107 -3.14 -9.72 -6.30
CA ALA A 107 -2.42 -10.78 -5.62
C ALA A 107 -1.29 -10.20 -4.77
N ALA A 108 -1.39 -10.30 -3.44
CA ALA A 108 -0.31 -9.99 -2.52
C ALA A 108 0.49 -11.27 -2.26
N ILE A 109 1.71 -11.33 -2.81
CA ILE A 109 2.62 -12.47 -2.70
C ILE A 109 3.69 -12.12 -1.68
N GLY A 110 3.90 -13.00 -0.70
CA GLY A 110 4.82 -12.75 0.40
C GLY A 110 5.33 -14.03 1.04
N ARG A 111 6.26 -13.86 1.99
CA ARG A 111 6.78 -14.95 2.83
C ARG A 111 6.21 -14.80 4.23
N THR A 112 5.81 -15.91 4.85
CA THR A 112 5.19 -15.98 6.21
C THR A 112 5.92 -15.23 7.32
N THR A 113 7.20 -14.91 7.15
CA THR A 113 8.08 -14.38 8.19
C THR A 113 8.80 -13.10 7.81
N HIS A 114 8.62 -12.58 6.58
CA HIS A 114 9.32 -11.40 6.07
C HIS A 114 8.35 -10.51 5.28
N GLU A 115 7.85 -9.45 5.92
CA GLU A 115 7.01 -8.41 5.29
C GLU A 115 7.79 -7.60 4.23
N ASP A 116 9.13 -7.62 4.28
CA ASP A 116 10.02 -6.87 3.38
C ASP A 116 10.03 -7.40 1.92
N GLU A 117 9.46 -8.58 1.66
CA GLU A 117 9.32 -9.17 0.31
C GLU A 117 7.87 -9.21 -0.19
N ASP A 118 6.94 -8.55 0.51
CA ASP A 118 5.53 -8.54 0.13
C ASP A 118 5.33 -7.71 -1.15
N ARG A 119 5.04 -8.40 -2.25
CA ARG A 119 4.76 -7.82 -3.56
C ARG A 119 3.27 -7.91 -3.85
N THR A 120 2.64 -6.75 -4.02
CA THR A 120 1.27 -6.66 -4.51
C THR A 120 1.27 -6.51 -6.02
N LEU A 121 0.62 -7.44 -6.71
CA LEU A 121 0.48 -7.48 -8.16
C LEU A 121 -0.97 -7.24 -8.55
N GLU A 122 -1.21 -6.29 -9.46
CA GLU A 122 -2.48 -6.19 -10.16
C GLU A 122 -2.48 -7.18 -11.33
N LEU A 123 -3.43 -8.10 -11.34
CA LEU A 123 -3.52 -9.13 -12.37
C LEU A 123 -4.40 -8.65 -13.52
N VAL A 124 -3.88 -8.78 -14.73
CA VAL A 124 -4.63 -8.45 -15.95
C VAL A 124 -5.36 -9.70 -16.48
N PRO A 125 -6.57 -9.55 -17.04
CA PRO A 125 -7.28 -10.67 -17.63
C PRO A 125 -6.51 -11.23 -18.83
N GLY A 126 -6.30 -12.54 -18.82
CA GLY A 126 -5.71 -13.33 -19.89
C GLY A 126 -6.76 -14.06 -20.72
N ALA A 127 -6.38 -15.19 -21.33
CA ALA A 127 -7.31 -16.03 -22.08
C ALA A 127 -8.25 -16.79 -21.14
N GLY A 128 -9.56 -16.78 -21.41
CA GLY A 128 -10.55 -17.55 -20.64
C GLY A 128 -10.76 -16.99 -19.22
N ALA A 129 -10.59 -17.85 -18.21
CA ALA A 129 -10.73 -17.53 -16.78
C ALA A 129 -9.42 -17.09 -16.12
N MET A 130 -8.37 -16.87 -16.90
CA MET A 130 -7.03 -16.61 -16.39
C MET A 130 -6.83 -15.13 -16.09
N TYR A 131 -6.13 -14.84 -15.00
CA TYR A 131 -5.62 -13.52 -14.64
C TYR A 131 -4.12 -13.65 -14.38
N GLN A 132 -3.32 -12.73 -14.93
CA GLN A 132 -1.87 -12.88 -14.93
C GLN A 132 -1.12 -11.56 -14.68
N ALA A 133 0.06 -11.65 -14.08
CA ALA A 133 1.00 -10.53 -13.96
C ALA A 133 2.44 -11.03 -14.04
N PRO A 134 3.32 -10.30 -14.74
CA PRO A 134 4.76 -10.59 -14.70
C PRO A 134 5.30 -10.30 -13.30
N THR A 135 6.06 -11.24 -12.75
CA THR A 135 6.74 -11.09 -11.46
C THR A 135 7.92 -12.04 -11.35
N GLU A 136 9.04 -11.55 -10.85
CA GLU A 136 10.22 -12.36 -10.57
C GLU A 136 10.15 -12.89 -9.14
N LEU A 137 9.92 -14.19 -8.98
CA LEU A 137 9.94 -14.86 -7.68
C LEU A 137 11.13 -15.83 -7.65
N HIS A 138 11.87 -15.79 -6.55
CA HIS A 138 12.94 -16.76 -6.34
C HIS A 138 12.35 -18.14 -5.99
N PRO A 139 13.07 -19.24 -6.32
CA PRO A 139 12.68 -20.58 -5.92
C PRO A 139 12.44 -20.67 -4.42
N GLY A 140 11.33 -21.32 -4.03
CA GLY A 140 10.91 -21.40 -2.64
C GLY A 140 9.41 -21.50 -2.45
N ILE A 141 9.01 -21.46 -1.18
CA ILE A 141 7.61 -21.51 -0.78
C ILE A 141 7.10 -20.10 -0.57
N TRP A 142 6.01 -19.78 -1.26
CA TRP A 142 5.36 -18.48 -1.21
C TRP A 142 3.93 -18.61 -0.73
N GLU A 143 3.46 -17.58 -0.05
CA GLU A 143 2.04 -17.38 0.21
C GLU A 143 1.51 -16.30 -0.71
N VAL A 144 0.30 -16.50 -1.22
CA VAL A 144 -0.43 -15.49 -1.96
C VAL A 144 -1.78 -15.26 -1.34
N THR A 145 -2.10 -13.99 -1.20
CA THR A 145 -3.41 -13.50 -0.81
C THR A 145 -4.04 -12.84 -2.02
N ILE A 146 -5.14 -13.42 -2.50
CA ILE A 146 -5.86 -12.97 -3.68
C ILE A 146 -7.10 -12.20 -3.20
N ASN A 147 -7.27 -10.99 -3.72
CA ASN A 147 -8.48 -10.20 -3.59
C ASN A 147 -9.09 -10.06 -4.98
N ALA A 148 -10.36 -10.42 -5.14
CA ALA A 148 -11.10 -10.22 -6.38
C ALA A 148 -12.34 -9.38 -6.10
N GLU A 149 -12.62 -8.41 -6.95
CA GLU A 149 -13.85 -7.61 -6.91
C GLU A 149 -14.50 -7.63 -8.30
N ALA A 150 -15.69 -8.21 -8.43
CA ALA A 150 -16.45 -8.19 -9.67
C ALA A 150 -17.77 -7.42 -9.52
N PRO A 151 -18.35 -6.92 -10.63
CA PRO A 151 -19.67 -6.34 -10.61
C PRO A 151 -20.72 -7.40 -10.21
N GLY A 152 -21.43 -7.17 -9.13
CA GLY A 152 -22.55 -8.01 -8.72
C GLY A 152 -23.90 -7.52 -9.25
N PRO A 153 -24.98 -8.25 -8.96
CA PRO A 153 -26.33 -7.84 -9.31
C PRO A 153 -26.66 -6.48 -8.67
N ALA A 154 -27.37 -5.63 -9.43
CA ALA A 154 -27.77 -4.27 -9.01
C ALA A 154 -26.59 -3.31 -8.68
N ASN A 155 -25.43 -3.48 -9.33
CA ASN A 155 -24.22 -2.68 -9.11
C ASN A 155 -23.64 -2.76 -7.68
N GLU A 156 -23.99 -3.80 -6.91
CA GLU A 156 -23.33 -4.08 -5.65
C GLU A 156 -22.04 -4.88 -5.95
N PRO A 157 -20.84 -4.38 -5.62
CA PRO A 157 -19.60 -5.11 -5.91
C PRO A 157 -19.52 -6.39 -5.08
N GLN A 158 -19.22 -7.50 -5.74
CA GLN A 158 -18.92 -8.78 -5.11
C GLN A 158 -17.44 -8.85 -4.84
N LYS A 159 -17.09 -8.84 -3.56
CA LYS A 159 -15.71 -9.00 -3.10
C LYS A 159 -15.46 -10.45 -2.74
N TRP A 160 -14.29 -10.96 -3.04
CA TRP A 160 -13.84 -12.30 -2.70
C TRP A 160 -12.38 -12.26 -2.26
N TYR A 161 -12.06 -13.09 -1.27
CA TYR A 161 -10.74 -13.22 -0.68
C TYR A 161 -10.34 -14.69 -0.63
N GLY A 162 -9.14 -15.01 -1.10
CA GLY A 162 -8.58 -16.35 -1.01
C GLY A 162 -7.10 -16.32 -0.64
N LYS A 163 -6.68 -17.17 0.30
CA LYS A 163 -5.28 -17.33 0.68
C LYS A 163 -4.78 -18.71 0.27
N TYR A 164 -3.66 -18.73 -0.45
CA TYR A 164 -3.08 -19.95 -0.99
C TYR A 164 -1.58 -20.00 -0.74
N ARG A 165 -1.04 -21.21 -0.80
CA ARG A 165 0.39 -21.47 -0.74
C ARG A 165 0.81 -22.16 -2.02
N PHE A 166 1.89 -21.68 -2.63
CA PHE A 166 2.43 -22.26 -3.85
C PHE A 166 3.95 -22.36 -3.77
N MET A 167 4.50 -23.25 -4.59
CA MET A 167 5.94 -23.49 -4.66
C MET A 167 6.45 -23.04 -6.02
N VAL A 168 7.48 -22.20 -5.99
CA VAL A 168 8.27 -21.83 -7.17
C VAL A 168 9.46 -22.78 -7.24
N LYS A 169 9.60 -23.48 -8.37
CA LYS A 169 10.70 -24.43 -8.62
C LYS A 169 11.93 -23.73 -9.18
#